data_AF-A0A7W7HL10-F1
#
_entry.id   AF-A0A7W7HL10-F1
#
_cell.length_a   1.000
_cell.length_b   1.000
_cell.length_c   1.000
_cell.angle_alpha   90.00
_cell.angle_beta   90.00
_cell.angle_gamma   90.00
#
_symmetry.space_group_name_H-M   'P 1'
#
loop_
_entity.id
_entity.type
_entity.pdbx_description
1 polymer ?
#
loop_
_entity_poly.entity_id
_entity_poly.type
_entity_poly.pdbx_seq_one_letter_code
_entity_poly.pdbx_strand_id
1 'polypeptide(L)'
;MYQRDTFGPYRIATRVRVIGAVILAAPILGLIGVVFDEDAGLPLRATFIVVFGAMVVLVPWLWSANTRADADGIEVRLLWMRRRIPWREVQDIRVEASLEAEAFGAGATRYAVVYDAVPRRRFLVAVDNLQLASDGRDVDAEVEALRGAWERHRGPDWRLLPAAVALIRDRERYGDPFTRAMRTSLVGVVAALVLVLGGLFVGAPEWDSPWAWPFHPVMFLILPAVAVVVSLVRSYSRARRRIAATATATGSLPEADTAETAFRVTPGGIVLGVASSPEGTRVAVVTMVDASAPNIVAEYAVDDADAPLRTWSVPGPWVTDVLHLGHTIVLRVEEFMGGTRLVRLTGETPADFGGGIPVGALRQLPGGFVCVTGDDVLSLAAAGHGELHPMMLDRVPSGTDVWTIATDPETGLVALGGRALVVLDVRTGEVVACASPPRRHDVVGAVVFVGAGRIVTRLGRPDGTGRYETLASWQLDGTTLVYETAAPIVTWGSAWPAAIPALGLVATVMFGAKPHQGGPVLCYDAATLTPVPVPFARDRVTHLPSSPAGGLLPMIRRQEPGAEYDDTAELLRLAAKPLR
;
A
#
# COMPACT_ATOMS: atom_id res chain seq x y z
N MET A 1 -37.29 39.45 2.07
CA MET A 1 -37.02 39.32 0.62
C MET A 1 -35.80 38.42 0.49
N TYR A 2 -35.98 37.12 0.20
CA TYR A 2 -34.85 36.19 0.03
C TYR A 2 -34.14 36.54 -1.27
N GLN A 3 -32.99 37.19 -1.18
CA GLN A 3 -32.10 37.38 -2.32
C GLN A 3 -31.69 35.97 -2.78
N ARG A 4 -32.10 35.56 -3.98
CA ARG A 4 -31.71 34.24 -4.50
C ARG A 4 -30.21 34.26 -4.73
N ASP A 5 -29.48 33.58 -3.85
CA ASP A 5 -28.04 33.31 -3.95
C ASP A 5 -27.77 32.31 -5.09
N THR A 6 -28.11 32.69 -6.32
CA THR A 6 -27.78 31.94 -7.53
C THR A 6 -26.62 32.62 -8.23
N PHE A 7 -25.52 31.88 -8.34
CA PHE A 7 -24.29 32.31 -8.99
C PHE A 7 -24.08 31.52 -10.30
N GLY A 8 -23.76 32.23 -11.38
CA GLY A 8 -23.66 31.66 -12.72
C GLY A 8 -25.03 31.56 -13.45
N PRO A 9 -25.11 30.79 -14.55
CA PRO A 9 -24.13 29.82 -15.03
C PRO A 9 -22.86 30.48 -15.59
N TYR A 10 -21.69 30.05 -15.11
CA TYR A 10 -20.41 30.41 -15.73
C TYR A 10 -20.20 29.51 -16.94
N ARG A 11 -20.01 30.14 -18.11
CA ARG A 11 -19.81 29.45 -19.38
C ARG A 11 -18.53 29.95 -20.03
N ILE A 12 -17.87 29.06 -20.77
CA ILE A 12 -16.71 29.43 -21.58
C ILE A 12 -17.05 30.62 -22.46
N ALA A 13 -16.33 31.73 -22.26
CA ALA A 13 -16.53 32.99 -22.97
C ALA A 13 -16.50 32.79 -24.49
N THR A 14 -17.35 33.53 -25.21
CA THR A 14 -17.49 33.43 -26.67
C THR A 14 -16.16 33.61 -27.40
N ARG A 15 -15.28 34.50 -26.91
CA ARG A 15 -13.94 34.72 -27.50
C ARG A 15 -13.05 33.48 -27.43
N VAL A 16 -13.08 32.74 -26.32
CA VAL A 16 -12.32 31.49 -26.17
C VAL A 16 -12.86 30.40 -27.10
N ARG A 17 -14.18 30.37 -27.32
CA ARG A 17 -14.79 29.47 -28.32
C ARG A 17 -14.33 29.79 -29.73
N VAL A 18 -14.25 31.08 -30.09
CA VAL A 18 -13.75 31.52 -31.41
C VAL A 18 -12.28 31.15 -31.58
N ILE A 19 -11.43 31.42 -30.58
CA ILE A 19 -10.01 31.04 -30.64
C ILE A 19 -9.86 29.52 -30.77
N GLY A 20 -10.61 28.75 -29.98
CA GLY A 20 -10.62 27.28 -30.07
C GLY A 20 -11.09 26.79 -31.45
N ALA A 21 -12.10 27.41 -32.04
CA ALA A 21 -12.58 27.08 -33.38
C ALA A 21 -11.55 27.42 -34.48
N VAL A 22 -10.85 28.55 -34.36
CA VAL A 22 -9.78 28.94 -35.30
C VAL A 22 -8.59 28.00 -35.20
N ILE A 23 -8.17 27.64 -33.99
CA ILE A 23 -7.11 26.65 -33.76
C ILE A 23 -7.51 25.28 -34.33
N LEU A 24 -8.81 24.94 -34.31
CA LEU A 24 -9.32 23.72 -34.94
C LEU A 24 -9.34 23.78 -36.48
N ALA A 25 -9.61 24.95 -37.05
CA ALA A 25 -9.75 25.13 -38.49
C ALA A 25 -8.42 24.93 -39.25
N ALA A 26 -7.28 25.29 -38.64
CA ALA A 26 -5.98 25.10 -39.26
C ALA A 26 -5.62 23.62 -39.55
N PRO A 27 -5.72 22.68 -38.59
CA PRO A 27 -5.50 21.26 -38.86
C PRO A 27 -6.58 20.64 -39.76
N ILE A 28 -7.80 21.18 -39.81
CA ILE A 28 -8.83 20.74 -40.79
C ILE A 28 -8.32 20.91 -42.22
N LEU A 29 -7.73 22.07 -42.55
CA LEU A 29 -7.22 22.35 -43.88
C LEU A 29 -6.04 21.43 -44.24
N GLY A 30 -5.14 21.18 -43.29
CA GLY A 30 -4.03 20.22 -43.49
C GLY A 30 -4.51 18.78 -43.65
N LEU A 31 -5.53 18.38 -42.88
CA LEU A 31 -6.15 17.07 -42.94
C LEU A 31 -6.79 16.79 -44.30
N ILE A 32 -7.51 17.78 -44.85
CA ILE A 32 -8.11 17.67 -46.18
C ILE A 32 -7.00 17.37 -47.20
N GLY A 33 -5.87 18.07 -47.14
CA GLY A 33 -4.72 17.76 -47.98
C GLY A 33 -4.26 16.30 -47.87
N VAL A 34 -4.04 15.80 -46.65
CA VAL A 34 -3.52 14.43 -46.42
C VAL A 34 -4.54 13.34 -46.74
N VAL A 35 -5.82 13.56 -46.48
CA VAL A 35 -6.89 12.57 -46.71
C VAL A 35 -7.18 12.41 -48.19
N PHE A 36 -7.08 13.49 -48.97
CA PHE A 36 -7.31 13.47 -50.43
C PHE A 36 -6.04 13.24 -51.26
N ASP A 37 -4.87 13.18 -50.62
CA ASP A 37 -3.62 12.80 -51.28
C ASP A 37 -3.62 11.30 -51.61
N GLU A 38 -3.75 10.95 -52.90
CA GLU A 38 -3.79 9.57 -53.40
C GLU A 38 -2.53 8.77 -53.08
N ASP A 39 -1.40 9.45 -52.85
CA ASP A 39 -0.11 8.83 -52.51
C ASP A 39 0.03 8.53 -51.01
N ALA A 40 -0.84 9.08 -50.16
CA ALA A 40 -0.82 8.80 -48.73
C ALA A 40 -1.30 7.37 -48.41
N GLY A 41 -0.46 6.59 -47.73
CA GLY A 41 -0.81 5.23 -47.30
C GLY A 41 -2.06 5.18 -46.39
N LEU A 42 -2.84 4.10 -46.51
CA LEU A 42 -4.07 3.86 -45.72
C LEU A 42 -3.90 4.08 -44.20
N PRO A 43 -2.80 3.64 -43.55
CA PRO A 43 -2.62 3.83 -42.10
C PRO A 43 -2.51 5.30 -41.70
N LEU A 44 -1.87 6.12 -42.54
CA LEU A 44 -1.71 7.56 -42.31
C LEU A 44 -3.08 8.25 -42.38
N ARG A 45 -3.84 7.99 -43.46
CA ARG A 45 -5.20 8.54 -43.63
C ARG A 45 -6.12 8.14 -42.47
N ALA A 46 -6.10 6.86 -42.06
CA ALA A 46 -6.90 6.37 -40.94
C ALA A 46 -6.55 7.07 -39.61
N THR A 47 -5.25 7.23 -39.31
CA THR A 47 -4.78 7.93 -38.10
C THR A 47 -5.28 9.37 -38.07
N PHE A 48 -5.14 10.08 -39.18
CA PHE A 48 -5.59 11.45 -39.34
C PHE A 48 -7.11 11.58 -39.17
N ILE A 49 -7.90 10.69 -39.78
CA ILE A 49 -9.36 10.65 -39.61
C ILE A 49 -9.75 10.44 -38.15
N VAL A 50 -9.09 9.52 -37.43
CA VAL A 50 -9.40 9.24 -36.02
C VAL A 50 -9.07 10.44 -35.13
N VAL A 51 -7.86 10.99 -35.26
CA VAL A 51 -7.43 12.18 -34.49
C VAL A 51 -8.36 13.35 -34.77
N PHE A 52 -8.72 13.54 -36.03
CA PHE A 52 -9.62 14.60 -36.42
C PHE A 52 -11.05 14.42 -35.89
N GLY A 53 -11.62 13.23 -36.06
CA GLY A 53 -12.94 12.89 -35.52
C GLY A 53 -12.99 13.10 -34.01
N ALA A 54 -11.91 12.73 -33.31
CA ALA A 54 -11.78 13.00 -31.88
C ALA A 54 -11.77 14.51 -31.57
N MET A 55 -11.04 15.34 -32.33
CA MET A 55 -11.03 16.79 -32.13
C MET A 55 -12.39 17.45 -32.40
N VAL A 56 -13.07 17.07 -33.49
CA VAL A 56 -14.41 17.58 -33.84
C VAL A 56 -15.44 17.25 -32.78
N VAL A 57 -15.36 16.06 -32.17
CA VAL A 57 -16.23 15.68 -31.06
C VAL A 57 -15.83 16.39 -29.77
N LEU A 58 -14.53 16.48 -29.46
CA LEU A 58 -14.03 17.01 -28.20
C LEU A 58 -14.35 18.50 -28.00
N VAL A 59 -14.32 19.32 -29.05
CA VAL A 59 -14.44 20.79 -28.93
C VAL A 59 -15.84 21.29 -28.57
N PRO A 60 -16.92 20.96 -29.32
CA PRO A 60 -18.28 21.30 -28.93
C PRO A 60 -18.62 20.75 -27.54
N TRP A 61 -18.01 19.63 -27.20
CA TRP A 61 -18.21 18.95 -25.95
C TRP A 61 -17.49 19.63 -24.78
N LEU A 62 -16.28 20.17 -24.99
CA LEU A 62 -15.59 21.07 -24.07
C LEU A 62 -16.41 22.34 -23.83
N TRP A 63 -17.07 22.88 -24.85
CA TRP A 63 -17.94 24.06 -24.73
C TRP A 63 -19.19 23.82 -23.88
N SER A 64 -19.56 22.55 -23.65
CA SER A 64 -20.66 22.18 -22.75
C SER A 64 -20.29 22.26 -21.28
N ALA A 65 -18.99 22.35 -20.97
CA ALA A 65 -18.50 22.46 -19.60
C ALA A 65 -18.91 23.80 -18.98
N ASN A 66 -19.47 23.73 -17.77
CA ASN A 66 -19.96 24.89 -17.04
C ASN A 66 -19.91 24.66 -15.54
N THR A 67 -19.85 25.76 -14.80
CA THR A 67 -20.02 25.75 -13.35
C THR A 67 -21.27 26.53 -12.99
N ARG A 68 -22.05 26.01 -12.05
CA ARG A 68 -23.23 26.65 -11.49
C ARG A 68 -23.18 26.51 -9.98
N ALA A 69 -23.39 27.58 -9.23
CA ALA A 69 -23.54 27.51 -7.79
C ALA A 69 -24.94 27.99 -7.39
N ASP A 70 -25.61 27.22 -6.56
CA ASP A 70 -26.97 27.47 -6.10
C ASP A 70 -27.07 27.21 -4.58
N ALA A 71 -28.28 27.24 -4.04
CA ALA A 71 -28.49 27.09 -2.59
C ALA A 71 -28.05 25.73 -2.02
N ASP A 72 -27.94 24.66 -2.83
CA ASP A 72 -27.54 23.35 -2.30
C ASP A 72 -26.05 23.09 -2.48
N GLY A 73 -25.37 23.77 -3.41
CA GLY A 73 -23.94 23.62 -3.59
C GLY A 73 -23.38 24.16 -4.89
N ILE A 74 -22.17 23.69 -5.20
CA ILE A 74 -21.48 23.97 -6.47
C ILE A 74 -21.63 22.76 -7.38
N GLU A 75 -22.23 22.95 -8.54
CA GLU A 75 -22.28 21.98 -9.61
C GLU A 75 -21.22 22.31 -10.67
N VAL A 76 -20.30 21.37 -10.86
CA VAL A 76 -19.33 21.41 -11.95
C VAL A 76 -19.73 20.37 -12.98
N ARG A 77 -20.01 20.84 -14.19
CA ARG A 77 -20.22 20.00 -15.36
C ARG A 77 -18.94 20.00 -16.19
N LEU A 78 -18.28 18.85 -16.20
CA LEU A 78 -17.19 18.52 -17.10
C LEU A 78 -17.73 17.70 -18.28
N LEU A 79 -16.82 17.39 -19.18
CA LEU A 79 -16.93 16.40 -20.27
C LEU A 79 -17.87 15.22 -19.90
N TRP A 80 -17.38 14.20 -19.19
CA TRP A 80 -18.12 12.95 -18.92
C TRP A 80 -18.89 12.96 -17.60
N MET A 81 -18.73 14.03 -16.81
CA MET A 81 -19.07 14.00 -15.39
C MET A 81 -19.80 15.28 -14.99
N ARG A 82 -21.01 15.10 -14.46
CA ARG A 82 -21.73 16.11 -13.71
C ARG A 82 -21.52 15.83 -12.24
N ARG A 83 -20.96 16.78 -11.50
CA ARG A 83 -20.70 16.58 -10.07
C ARG A 83 -21.17 17.78 -9.27
N ARG A 84 -22.05 17.50 -8.31
CA ARG A 84 -22.53 18.47 -7.32
C ARG A 84 -21.69 18.31 -6.06
N ILE A 85 -21.27 19.42 -5.48
CA ILE A 85 -20.52 19.52 -4.24
C ILE A 85 -21.41 20.28 -3.26
N PRO A 86 -22.05 19.58 -2.31
CA PRO A 86 -22.85 20.23 -1.29
C PRO A 86 -22.04 21.26 -0.52
N TRP A 87 -22.64 22.39 -0.14
CA TRP A 87 -21.92 23.43 0.62
C TRP A 87 -21.26 22.90 1.91
N ARG A 88 -21.93 21.98 2.61
CA ARG A 88 -21.39 21.31 3.81
C ARG A 88 -20.12 20.50 3.56
N GLU A 89 -19.88 20.06 2.32
CA GLU A 89 -18.67 19.31 1.94
C GLU A 89 -17.54 20.23 1.49
N VAL A 90 -17.83 21.49 1.15
CA VAL A 90 -16.79 22.45 0.79
C VAL A 90 -15.98 22.80 2.03
N GLN A 91 -14.66 22.67 1.92
CA GLN A 91 -13.68 23.00 2.96
C GLN A 91 -13.07 24.38 2.73
N ASP A 92 -12.83 24.75 1.47
CA ASP A 92 -12.29 26.04 1.07
C ASP A 92 -12.55 26.33 -0.42
N ILE A 93 -12.56 27.61 -0.81
CA ILE A 93 -12.64 28.09 -2.19
C ILE A 93 -11.56 29.15 -2.38
N ARG A 94 -10.70 29.00 -3.40
CA ARG A 94 -9.53 29.88 -3.60
C ARG A 94 -9.31 30.21 -5.06
N VAL A 95 -8.65 31.34 -5.29
CA VAL A 95 -8.04 31.68 -6.58
C VAL A 95 -6.60 31.19 -6.57
N GLU A 96 -6.24 30.37 -7.54
CA GLU A 96 -4.88 29.88 -7.74
C GLU A 96 -4.30 30.41 -9.05
N ALA A 97 -2.98 30.59 -9.09
CA ALA A 97 -2.28 30.96 -10.30
C ALA A 97 -2.25 29.80 -11.30
N SER A 98 -2.45 30.13 -12.57
CA SER A 98 -2.28 29.19 -13.66
C SER A 98 -0.83 29.11 -14.10
N LEU A 99 -0.23 28.02 -13.70
CA LEU A 99 1.07 27.56 -14.14
C LEU A 99 1.16 27.35 -15.67
N GLU A 100 0.03 27.19 -16.37
CA GLU A 100 -0.02 27.04 -17.83
C GLU A 100 0.13 28.40 -18.52
N ALA A 101 -0.56 29.43 -18.05
CA ALA A 101 -0.44 30.76 -18.62
C ALA A 101 0.96 31.35 -18.41
N GLU A 102 1.63 30.99 -17.31
CA GLU A 102 3.04 31.35 -17.08
C GLU A 102 3.98 30.64 -18.07
N ALA A 103 3.68 29.39 -18.46
CA ALA A 103 4.53 28.61 -19.36
C ALA A 103 4.31 28.94 -20.85
N PHE A 104 3.08 29.23 -21.25
CA PHE A 104 2.71 29.40 -22.67
C PHE A 104 2.36 30.83 -23.05
N GLY A 105 2.24 31.75 -22.08
CA GLY A 105 1.82 33.14 -22.32
C GLY A 105 0.39 33.28 -22.86
N ALA A 106 -0.35 32.19 -23.00
CA ALA A 106 -1.69 32.14 -23.56
C ALA A 106 -2.63 31.39 -22.60
N GLY A 107 -3.72 32.04 -22.20
CA GLY A 107 -4.76 31.46 -21.34
C GLY A 107 -5.03 32.28 -20.07
N ALA A 108 -5.89 31.75 -19.21
CA ALA A 108 -6.22 32.36 -17.92
C ALA A 108 -5.02 32.23 -16.97
N THR A 109 -4.54 33.34 -16.42
CA THR A 109 -3.44 33.37 -15.44
C THR A 109 -3.90 33.06 -14.02
N ARG A 110 -5.21 33.11 -13.75
CA ARG A 110 -5.80 32.84 -12.43
C ARG A 110 -7.14 32.14 -12.60
N TYR A 111 -7.39 31.09 -11.82
CA TYR A 111 -8.67 30.36 -11.83
C TYR A 111 -9.10 29.99 -10.42
N ALA A 112 -10.41 29.77 -10.24
CA ALA A 112 -10.97 29.35 -8.97
C ALA A 112 -10.94 27.82 -8.81
N VAL A 113 -10.63 27.38 -7.60
CA VAL A 113 -10.68 25.97 -7.18
C VAL A 113 -11.49 25.81 -5.90
N VAL A 114 -12.11 24.63 -5.76
CA VAL A 114 -12.80 24.21 -4.55
C VAL A 114 -12.11 22.98 -3.94
N TYR A 115 -11.95 23.01 -2.63
CA TYR A 115 -11.48 21.89 -1.82
C TYR A 115 -12.68 21.24 -1.14
N ASP A 116 -12.90 19.94 -1.36
CA ASP A 116 -14.00 19.18 -0.73
C ASP A 116 -13.57 18.43 0.54
N ALA A 117 -14.52 17.79 1.20
CA ALA A 117 -14.32 17.03 2.44
C ALA A 117 -13.48 15.75 2.25
N VAL A 118 -13.38 15.25 1.01
CA VAL A 118 -12.57 14.09 0.66
C VAL A 118 -11.33 14.62 -0.05
N PRO A 119 -10.38 15.18 0.71
CA PRO A 119 -9.52 16.31 0.36
C PRO A 119 -9.08 16.32 -1.12
N ARG A 120 -10.00 16.72 -2.01
CA ARG A 120 -9.81 16.74 -3.46
C ARG A 120 -9.98 18.17 -3.92
N ARG A 121 -9.03 18.59 -4.75
CA ARG A 121 -9.06 19.85 -5.48
C ARG A 121 -9.89 19.67 -6.72
N ARG A 122 -10.80 20.60 -6.97
CA ARG A 122 -11.58 20.64 -8.21
C ARG A 122 -11.60 22.03 -8.80
N PHE A 123 -11.36 22.11 -10.09
CA PHE A 123 -11.42 23.36 -10.82
C PHE A 123 -12.87 23.79 -11.02
N LEU A 124 -13.15 25.06 -10.76
CA LEU A 124 -14.41 25.69 -11.11
C LEU A 124 -14.31 26.14 -12.57
N VAL A 125 -14.73 25.26 -13.48
CA VAL A 125 -14.69 25.53 -14.93
C VAL A 125 -15.41 26.83 -15.22
N ALA A 126 -14.80 27.70 -16.03
CA ALA A 126 -15.30 29.01 -16.40
C ALA A 126 -15.31 30.09 -15.29
N VAL A 127 -14.74 29.80 -14.13
CA VAL A 127 -14.48 30.81 -13.07
C VAL A 127 -12.99 31.12 -13.09
N ASP A 128 -12.57 31.88 -14.10
CA ASP A 128 -11.18 32.28 -14.32
C ASP A 128 -11.09 33.74 -14.74
N ASN A 129 -9.91 34.35 -14.60
CA ASN A 129 -9.74 35.78 -14.84
C ASN A 129 -9.94 36.18 -16.30
N LEU A 130 -9.64 35.32 -17.26
CA LEU A 130 -9.83 35.63 -18.67
C LEU A 130 -11.31 35.66 -19.02
N GLN A 131 -12.08 34.70 -18.52
CA GLN A 131 -13.52 34.60 -18.78
C GLN A 131 -14.31 35.66 -18.03
N LEU A 132 -14.04 35.85 -16.73
CA LEU A 132 -14.74 36.86 -15.95
C LEU A 132 -14.41 38.28 -16.43
N ALA A 133 -13.17 38.57 -16.82
CA ALA A 133 -12.82 39.88 -17.40
C ALA A 133 -13.57 40.15 -18.71
N SER A 134 -13.89 39.12 -19.50
CA SER A 134 -14.69 39.30 -20.72
C SER A 134 -16.14 39.77 -20.44
N ASP A 135 -16.63 39.51 -19.22
CA ASP A 135 -17.92 39.98 -18.70
C ASP A 135 -17.77 41.23 -17.81
N GLY A 136 -16.56 41.82 -17.71
CA GLY A 136 -16.27 42.97 -16.84
C GLY A 136 -16.25 42.63 -15.34
N ARG A 137 -16.05 41.37 -14.98
CA ARG A 137 -16.00 40.88 -13.59
C ARG A 137 -14.59 40.51 -13.18
N ASP A 138 -14.30 40.68 -11.90
CA ASP A 138 -13.03 40.30 -11.28
C ASP A 138 -13.13 38.91 -10.63
N VAL A 139 -12.07 38.09 -10.79
CA VAL A 139 -12.06 36.71 -10.29
C VAL A 139 -12.02 36.63 -8.77
N ASP A 140 -11.33 37.57 -8.10
CA ASP A 140 -11.26 37.59 -6.64
C ASP A 140 -12.60 37.99 -6.05
N ALA A 141 -13.25 39.01 -6.63
CA ALA A 141 -14.59 39.43 -6.21
C ALA A 141 -15.62 38.30 -6.36
N GLU A 142 -15.56 37.53 -7.45
CA GLU A 142 -16.47 36.41 -7.68
C GLU A 142 -16.21 35.25 -6.71
N VAL A 143 -14.94 34.92 -6.42
CA VAL A 143 -14.59 33.88 -5.43
C VAL A 143 -14.96 34.31 -4.01
N GLU A 144 -14.83 35.59 -3.67
CA GLU A 144 -15.28 36.11 -2.38
C GLU A 144 -16.80 35.98 -2.23
N ALA A 145 -17.55 36.27 -3.30
CA ALA A 145 -19.00 36.09 -3.30
C ALA A 145 -19.39 34.61 -3.12
N LEU A 146 -18.67 33.67 -3.78
CA LEU A 146 -18.86 32.24 -3.59
C LEU A 146 -18.51 31.78 -2.17
N ARG A 147 -17.45 32.33 -1.57
CA ARG A 147 -17.07 32.03 -0.17
C ARG A 147 -18.14 32.52 0.79
N GLY A 148 -18.67 33.73 0.59
CA GLY A 148 -19.78 34.24 1.38
C GLY A 148 -21.04 33.38 1.28
N ALA A 149 -21.36 32.83 0.09
CA ALA A 149 -22.46 31.88 -0.07
C ALA A 149 -22.21 30.57 0.69
N TRP A 150 -21.01 30.01 0.56
CA TRP A 150 -20.59 28.82 1.32
C TRP A 150 -20.73 29.01 2.83
N GLU A 151 -20.27 30.14 3.37
CA GLU A 151 -20.36 30.43 4.81
C GLU A 151 -21.80 30.47 5.31
N ARG A 152 -22.74 31.00 4.50
CA ARG A 152 -24.18 30.99 4.81
C ARG A 152 -24.79 29.59 4.76
N HIS A 153 -24.33 28.74 3.84
CA HIS A 153 -24.97 27.45 3.54
C HIS A 153 -24.30 26.22 4.14
N ARG A 154 -23.07 26.32 4.68
CA ARG A 154 -22.34 25.15 5.23
C ARG A 154 -23.02 24.50 6.44
N GLY A 155 -23.89 25.23 7.12
CA GLY A 155 -24.61 24.77 8.31
C GLY A 155 -23.79 24.89 9.61
N PRO A 156 -24.45 24.84 10.78
CA PRO A 156 -23.81 25.03 12.08
C PRO A 156 -22.87 23.88 12.46
N ASP A 157 -23.08 22.68 11.92
CA ASP A 157 -22.27 21.49 12.21
C ASP A 157 -20.99 21.40 11.36
N TRP A 158 -20.76 22.38 10.49
CA TRP A 158 -19.58 22.38 9.65
C TRP A 158 -18.32 22.51 10.51
N ARG A 159 -17.36 21.62 10.26
CA ARG A 159 -16.04 21.66 10.90
C ARG A 159 -14.98 21.52 9.82
N LEU A 160 -13.94 22.34 9.96
CA LEU A 160 -12.76 22.25 9.13
C LEU A 160 -12.06 20.92 9.41
N LEU A 161 -11.91 20.09 8.38
CA LEU A 161 -11.23 18.80 8.51
C LEU A 161 -9.71 19.02 8.55
N PRO A 162 -8.99 18.57 9.59
CA PRO A 162 -7.54 18.74 9.68
C PRO A 162 -6.78 18.22 8.45
N ALA A 163 -7.25 17.11 7.87
CA ALA A 163 -6.69 16.54 6.63
C ALA A 163 -6.82 17.48 5.42
N ALA A 164 -7.92 18.23 5.31
CA ALA A 164 -8.11 19.21 4.25
C ALA A 164 -7.15 20.39 4.41
N VAL A 165 -6.96 20.88 5.64
CA VAL A 165 -6.00 21.96 5.95
C VAL A 165 -4.58 21.56 5.62
N ALA A 166 -4.17 20.35 6.03
CA ALA A 166 -2.85 19.82 5.75
C ALA A 166 -2.59 19.75 4.23
N LEU A 167 -3.58 19.25 3.46
CA LEU A 167 -3.43 19.16 2.01
C LEU A 167 -3.39 20.53 1.31
N ILE A 168 -4.21 21.48 1.75
CA ILE A 168 -4.19 22.85 1.22
C ILE A 168 -2.80 23.46 1.42
N ARG A 169 -2.25 23.36 2.64
CA ARG A 169 -0.89 23.87 2.95
C ARG A 169 0.21 23.15 2.18
N ASP A 170 0.13 21.84 2.04
CA ASP A 170 1.11 21.05 1.27
C ASP A 170 1.13 21.51 -0.20
N ARG A 171 -0.05 21.76 -0.77
CA ARG A 171 -0.18 22.27 -2.14
C ARG A 171 0.32 23.70 -2.32
N GLU A 172 0.03 24.60 -1.39
CA GLU A 172 0.58 25.97 -1.44
C GLU A 172 2.10 25.95 -1.52
N ARG A 173 2.74 25.03 -0.77
CA ARG A 173 4.19 24.96 -0.70
C ARG A 173 4.83 24.26 -1.90
N TYR A 174 4.16 23.28 -2.51
CA TYR A 174 4.80 22.37 -3.47
C TYR A 174 4.13 22.23 -4.84
N GLY A 175 2.99 22.87 -5.03
CA GLY A 175 2.20 22.82 -6.26
C GLY A 175 1.60 21.44 -6.56
N ASP A 176 0.67 21.42 -7.51
CA ASP A 176 -0.12 20.22 -7.82
C ASP A 176 0.69 19.18 -8.64
N PRO A 177 0.74 17.90 -8.21
CA PRO A 177 1.40 16.81 -8.93
C PRO A 177 0.92 16.65 -10.37
N PHE A 178 -0.39 16.81 -10.59
CA PHE A 178 -0.99 16.67 -11.91
C PHE A 178 -0.53 17.78 -12.85
N THR A 179 -0.47 19.03 -12.39
CA THR A 179 0.06 20.14 -13.19
C THR A 179 1.53 19.93 -13.56
N ARG A 180 2.34 19.38 -12.65
CA ARG A 180 3.72 18.96 -12.98
C ARG A 180 3.73 17.87 -14.06
N ALA A 181 2.84 16.88 -13.96
CA ALA A 181 2.73 15.82 -14.96
C ALA A 181 2.34 16.35 -16.35
N MET A 182 1.37 17.26 -16.43
CA MET A 182 0.98 17.91 -17.68
C MET A 182 2.11 18.76 -18.29
N ARG A 183 2.90 19.47 -17.48
CA ARG A 183 4.11 20.16 -17.97
C ARG A 183 5.12 19.16 -18.58
N THR A 184 5.28 18.01 -17.93
CA THR A 184 6.21 16.98 -18.41
C THR A 184 5.71 16.31 -19.68
N SER A 185 4.39 16.15 -19.82
CA SER A 185 3.78 15.57 -21.03
C SER A 185 3.97 16.47 -22.25
N LEU A 186 3.97 17.78 -22.07
CA LEU A 186 4.24 18.71 -23.16
C LEU A 186 5.67 18.57 -23.70
N VAL A 187 6.65 18.32 -22.82
CA VAL A 187 8.01 17.93 -23.26
C VAL A 187 7.97 16.63 -24.06
N GLY A 188 7.14 15.66 -23.65
CA GLY A 188 6.88 14.44 -24.40
C GLY A 188 6.26 14.69 -25.79
N VAL A 189 5.34 15.65 -25.91
CA VAL A 189 4.75 16.06 -27.21
C VAL A 189 5.81 16.68 -28.11
N VAL A 190 6.63 17.59 -27.58
CA VAL A 190 7.72 18.22 -28.36
C VAL A 190 8.75 17.18 -28.79
N ALA A 191 9.11 16.22 -27.92
CA ALA A 191 9.99 15.13 -28.27
C ALA A 191 9.40 14.23 -29.38
N ALA A 192 8.11 13.90 -29.29
CA ALA A 192 7.41 13.16 -30.33
C ALA A 192 7.40 13.93 -31.66
N LEU A 193 7.15 15.24 -31.64
CA LEU A 193 7.18 16.09 -32.82
C LEU A 193 8.56 16.09 -33.49
N VAL A 194 9.63 16.26 -32.71
CA VAL A 194 11.01 16.25 -33.22
C VAL A 194 11.36 14.89 -33.83
N LEU A 195 10.97 13.79 -33.18
CA LEU A 195 11.21 12.45 -33.72
C LEU A 195 10.47 12.23 -35.03
N VAL A 196 9.17 12.48 -35.07
CA VAL A 196 8.36 12.24 -36.27
C VAL A 196 8.84 13.12 -37.44
N LEU A 197 9.11 14.40 -37.20
CA LEU A 197 9.68 15.27 -38.25
C LEU A 197 11.08 14.83 -38.66
N GLY A 198 11.95 14.45 -37.71
CA GLY A 198 13.29 13.95 -37.99
C GLY A 198 13.28 12.72 -38.88
N GLY A 199 12.41 11.75 -38.62
CA GLY A 199 12.24 10.57 -39.48
C GLY A 199 11.75 10.92 -40.88
N LEU A 200 10.87 11.92 -41.01
CA LEU A 200 10.40 12.42 -42.29
C LEU A 200 11.54 13.05 -43.12
N PHE A 201 12.45 13.79 -42.49
CA PHE A 201 13.59 14.41 -43.17
C PHE A 201 14.77 13.46 -43.45
N VAL A 202 14.95 12.42 -42.62
CA VAL A 202 16.04 11.43 -42.78
C VAL A 202 15.67 10.36 -43.82
N GLY A 203 14.43 10.36 -44.33
CA GLY A 203 13.95 9.33 -45.24
C GLY A 203 13.91 7.99 -44.54
N ALA A 204 13.31 7.96 -43.34
CA ALA A 204 13.24 6.76 -42.52
C ALA A 204 12.78 5.56 -43.39
N PRO A 205 13.43 4.39 -43.25
CA PRO A 205 13.16 3.22 -44.06
C PRO A 205 11.68 2.86 -44.03
N GLU A 206 11.24 2.13 -45.07
CA GLU A 206 9.88 1.58 -45.18
C GLU A 206 9.32 1.21 -43.81
N TRP A 207 8.10 1.67 -43.53
CA TRP A 207 7.42 1.66 -42.22
C TRP A 207 7.36 0.29 -41.54
N ASP A 208 7.66 -0.77 -42.28
CA ASP A 208 7.75 -2.15 -41.85
C ASP A 208 9.05 -2.47 -41.10
N SER A 209 10.04 -1.57 -41.12
CA SER A 209 11.28 -1.72 -40.37
C SER A 209 11.08 -1.43 -38.88
N PRO A 210 11.51 -2.31 -37.96
CA PRO A 210 11.43 -2.06 -36.52
C PRO A 210 12.20 -0.79 -36.09
N TRP A 211 13.16 -0.34 -36.89
CA TRP A 211 13.92 0.90 -36.66
C TRP A 211 13.14 2.17 -37.02
N ALA A 212 12.04 2.07 -37.78
CA ALA A 212 11.17 3.20 -38.09
C ALA A 212 10.17 3.51 -36.95
N TRP A 213 10.02 2.60 -35.97
CA TRP A 213 9.06 2.73 -34.88
C TRP A 213 9.18 4.03 -34.06
N PRO A 214 10.38 4.53 -33.69
CA PRO A 214 10.53 5.80 -32.96
C PRO A 214 10.04 7.03 -33.75
N PHE A 215 9.96 6.91 -35.08
CA PHE A 215 9.51 7.97 -35.98
C PHE A 215 8.02 7.83 -36.34
N HIS A 216 7.36 6.78 -35.85
CA HIS A 216 5.97 6.52 -36.16
C HIS A 216 5.05 7.58 -35.51
N PRO A 217 4.01 8.09 -36.20
CA PRO A 217 3.08 9.10 -35.67
C PRO A 217 2.40 8.69 -34.37
N VAL A 218 2.29 7.39 -34.10
CA VAL A 218 1.78 6.87 -32.82
C VAL A 218 2.60 7.35 -31.61
N MET A 219 3.85 7.80 -31.80
CA MET A 219 4.67 8.38 -30.75
C MET A 219 4.08 9.66 -30.17
N PHE A 220 3.23 10.39 -30.91
CA PHE A 220 2.45 11.51 -30.37
C PHE A 220 1.45 11.08 -29.29
N LEU A 221 1.07 9.80 -29.25
CA LEU A 221 0.23 9.25 -28.18
C LEU A 221 1.10 8.66 -27.06
N ILE A 222 2.13 7.90 -27.41
CA ILE A 222 2.93 7.13 -26.46
C ILE A 222 3.81 8.05 -25.59
N LEU A 223 4.59 8.95 -26.19
CA LEU A 223 5.58 9.73 -25.43
C LEU A 223 4.94 10.69 -24.41
N PRO A 224 3.87 11.44 -24.74
CA PRO A 224 3.18 12.25 -23.74
C PRO A 224 2.59 11.40 -22.61
N ALA A 225 1.99 10.25 -22.94
CA ALA A 225 1.41 9.35 -21.94
C ALA A 225 2.47 8.81 -20.97
N VAL A 226 3.61 8.34 -21.49
CA VAL A 226 4.74 7.89 -20.66
C VAL A 226 5.26 9.02 -19.79
N ALA A 227 5.40 10.23 -20.34
CA ALA A 227 5.85 11.40 -19.58
C ALA A 227 4.87 11.79 -18.45
N VAL A 228 3.55 11.70 -18.68
CA VAL A 228 2.53 11.86 -17.63
C VAL A 228 2.74 10.83 -16.54
N VAL A 229 2.83 9.54 -16.90
CA VAL A 229 2.96 8.44 -15.93
C VAL A 229 4.21 8.60 -15.08
N VAL A 230 5.37 8.80 -15.70
CA VAL A 230 6.66 8.98 -14.98
C VAL A 230 6.59 10.18 -14.04
N SER A 231 6.01 11.30 -14.48
CA SER A 231 5.93 12.52 -13.68
C SER A 231 4.93 12.41 -12.52
N LEU A 232 3.80 11.72 -12.71
CA LEU A 232 2.89 11.36 -11.64
C LEU A 232 3.58 10.46 -10.62
N VAL A 233 4.22 9.37 -11.05
CA VAL A 233 4.97 8.46 -10.16
C VAL A 233 6.00 9.22 -9.35
N ARG A 234 6.81 10.08 -9.98
CA ARG A 234 7.84 10.87 -9.30
C ARG A 234 7.26 11.93 -8.36
N SER A 235 6.13 12.54 -8.73
CA SER A 235 5.49 13.56 -7.91
C SER A 235 4.78 12.96 -6.69
N TYR A 236 4.13 11.80 -6.87
CA TYR A 236 3.54 11.03 -5.79
C TYR A 236 4.61 10.45 -4.86
N SER A 237 5.73 9.93 -5.37
CA SER A 237 6.83 9.44 -4.53
C SER A 237 7.47 10.55 -3.70
N ARG A 238 7.64 11.77 -4.26
CA ARG A 238 8.13 12.94 -3.50
C ARG A 238 7.14 13.49 -2.50
N ALA A 239 5.84 13.46 -2.79
CA ALA A 239 4.80 13.84 -1.83
C ALA A 239 4.78 12.85 -0.65
N ARG A 240 4.88 11.55 -0.95
CA ARG A 240 4.99 10.46 0.03
C ARG A 240 6.20 10.62 0.96
N ARG A 241 7.40 10.88 0.43
CA ARG A 241 8.61 11.13 1.24
C ARG A 241 8.47 12.32 2.21
N ARG A 242 7.60 13.30 1.90
CA ARG A 242 7.42 14.50 2.72
C ARG A 242 6.36 14.36 3.78
N ILE A 243 5.29 13.62 3.49
CA ILE A 243 4.31 13.22 4.50
C ILE A 243 5.02 12.34 5.55
N ALA A 244 5.89 11.43 5.11
CA ALA A 244 6.74 10.63 6.01
C ALA A 244 7.65 11.50 6.91
N ALA A 245 8.22 12.59 6.39
CA ALA A 245 9.07 13.52 7.16
C ALA A 245 8.29 14.47 8.08
N THR A 246 6.99 14.68 7.83
CA THR A 246 6.12 15.55 8.65
C THR A 246 5.44 14.77 9.77
N ALA A 247 5.15 13.48 9.54
CA ALA A 247 4.64 12.56 10.56
C ALA A 247 5.64 12.35 11.72
N THR A 248 6.94 12.48 11.45
CA THR A 248 7.99 12.41 12.48
C THR A 248 7.96 13.58 13.49
N ALA A 249 7.18 14.64 13.23
CA ALA A 249 7.20 15.88 14.03
C ALA A 249 5.98 16.09 14.95
N THR A 250 5.01 15.17 14.99
CA THR A 250 3.76 15.38 15.76
C THR A 250 3.59 14.33 16.85
N GLY A 251 3.91 14.72 18.09
CA GLY A 251 3.90 13.85 19.26
C GLY A 251 2.52 13.54 19.85
N SER A 252 2.47 12.34 20.45
CA SER A 252 1.68 11.87 21.61
C SER A 252 0.16 12.16 21.66
N LEU A 253 -0.63 11.11 21.44
CA LEU A 253 -2.00 10.96 21.97
C LEU A 253 -1.96 10.28 23.36
N PRO A 254 -2.95 10.52 24.24
CA PRO A 254 -2.90 10.09 25.64
C PRO A 254 -3.14 8.58 25.81
N GLU A 255 -2.37 8.00 26.73
CA GLU A 255 -2.28 6.58 27.08
C GLU A 255 -3.55 6.00 27.72
N ALA A 256 -3.86 4.76 27.36
CA ALA A 256 -4.68 3.86 28.15
C ALA A 256 -3.76 2.92 28.95
N ASP A 257 -3.96 2.93 30.26
CA ASP A 257 -2.93 2.81 31.30
C ASP A 257 -2.55 1.38 31.72
N THR A 258 -2.40 0.41 30.81
CA THR A 258 -2.11 -0.99 31.24
C THR A 258 -1.23 -1.86 30.33
N ALA A 259 -0.84 -1.41 29.14
CA ALA A 259 0.21 -2.06 28.37
C ALA A 259 1.35 -1.08 28.13
N GLU A 260 2.51 -1.40 28.69
CA GLU A 260 3.71 -0.59 28.51
C GLU A 260 4.27 -0.92 27.12
N THR A 261 4.29 0.08 26.24
CA THR A 261 5.03 -0.02 24.98
C THR A 261 6.51 -0.04 25.33
N ALA A 262 7.11 -1.23 25.34
CA ALA A 262 8.52 -1.41 25.69
C ALA A 262 9.44 -0.85 24.59
N PHE A 263 8.99 -0.89 23.35
CA PHE A 263 9.73 -0.37 22.20
C PHE A 263 8.76 0.14 21.13
N ARG A 264 9.08 1.28 20.51
CA ARG A 264 8.35 1.81 19.36
C ARG A 264 9.32 2.54 18.43
N VAL A 265 9.28 2.21 17.15
CA VAL A 265 10.02 2.94 16.10
C VAL A 265 9.13 3.23 14.89
N THR A 266 9.32 4.42 14.30
CA THR A 266 8.61 4.88 13.10
C THR A 266 9.63 5.15 11.98
N PRO A 267 10.04 4.12 11.22
CA PRO A 267 11.25 4.20 10.40
C PRO A 267 11.10 4.95 9.06
N GLY A 268 10.03 5.70 8.85
CA GLY A 268 9.84 6.53 7.64
C GLY A 268 9.61 5.74 6.34
N GLY A 269 9.18 4.47 6.42
CA GLY A 269 8.90 3.57 5.30
C GLY A 269 7.86 2.50 5.65
N ILE A 270 7.63 1.55 4.74
CA ILE A 270 6.78 0.37 5.02
C ILE A 270 7.57 -0.55 5.92
N VAL A 271 7.03 -0.89 7.09
CA VAL A 271 7.61 -1.96 7.93
C VAL A 271 7.16 -3.28 7.33
N LEU A 272 8.13 -4.05 6.82
CA LEU A 272 7.88 -5.37 6.22
C LEU A 272 7.89 -6.49 7.25
N GLY A 273 8.67 -6.33 8.32
CA GLY A 273 8.83 -7.35 9.35
C GLY A 273 9.39 -6.78 10.63
N VAL A 274 9.06 -7.43 11.74
CA VAL A 274 9.63 -7.16 13.06
C VAL A 274 9.87 -8.49 13.77
N ALA A 275 11.02 -8.65 14.42
CA ALA A 275 11.34 -9.83 15.22
C ALA A 275 12.12 -9.45 16.46
N SER A 276 11.74 -9.99 17.62
CA SER A 276 12.51 -9.86 18.86
C SER A 276 13.55 -10.98 18.97
N SER A 277 14.73 -10.65 19.49
CA SER A 277 15.72 -11.64 19.92
C SER A 277 15.14 -12.63 20.94
N PRO A 278 15.70 -13.86 21.08
CA PRO A 278 15.26 -14.85 22.08
C PRO A 278 15.29 -14.32 23.50
N GLU A 279 16.29 -13.48 23.80
CA GLU A 279 16.48 -12.89 25.11
C GLU A 279 15.53 -11.71 25.36
N GLY A 280 14.81 -11.24 24.34
CA GLY A 280 13.89 -10.11 24.43
C GLY A 280 14.57 -8.75 24.64
N THR A 281 15.89 -8.67 24.42
CA THR A 281 16.68 -7.44 24.65
C THR A 281 16.93 -6.63 23.38
N ARG A 282 16.75 -7.25 22.21
CA ARG A 282 16.94 -6.63 20.89
C ARG A 282 15.77 -6.89 19.96
N VAL A 283 15.55 -5.96 19.03
CA VAL A 283 14.49 -6.03 18.01
C VAL A 283 15.08 -5.72 16.64
N ALA A 284 14.83 -6.59 15.68
CA ALA A 284 15.11 -6.36 14.27
C ALA A 284 13.85 -5.82 13.60
N VAL A 285 13.99 -4.69 12.90
CA VAL A 285 12.92 -4.05 12.13
C VAL A 285 13.36 -3.96 10.67
N VAL A 286 12.54 -4.51 9.78
CA VAL A 286 12.79 -4.51 8.34
C VAL A 286 11.87 -3.52 7.68
N THR A 287 12.44 -2.64 6.86
CA THR A 287 11.73 -1.52 6.26
C THR A 287 12.04 -1.37 4.79
N MET A 288 11.09 -0.84 4.04
CA MET A 288 11.24 -0.57 2.62
C MET A 288 10.66 0.81 2.29
N VAL A 289 11.45 1.62 1.59
CA VAL A 289 11.01 2.96 1.15
C VAL A 289 10.17 2.86 -0.12
N ASP A 290 10.60 2.03 -1.07
CA ASP A 290 9.87 1.68 -2.29
C ASP A 290 10.37 0.34 -2.85
N ALA A 291 9.60 -0.29 -3.74
CA ALA A 291 9.89 -1.62 -4.29
C ALA A 291 11.18 -1.70 -5.14
N SER A 292 11.80 -0.56 -5.46
CA SER A 292 13.08 -0.50 -6.19
C SER A 292 14.27 -0.22 -5.28
N ALA A 293 14.03 0.24 -4.06
CA ALA A 293 15.03 0.51 -3.05
C ALA A 293 15.44 -0.79 -2.33
N PRO A 294 16.67 -0.88 -1.82
CA PRO A 294 17.04 -1.97 -0.93
C PRO A 294 16.20 -1.91 0.35
N ASN A 295 15.95 -3.09 0.93
CA ASN A 295 15.34 -3.20 2.25
C ASN A 295 16.37 -2.75 3.29
N ILE A 296 15.94 -1.92 4.23
CA ILE A 296 16.77 -1.49 5.36
C ILE A 296 16.37 -2.33 6.56
N VAL A 297 17.34 -3.08 7.08
CA VAL A 297 17.18 -3.86 8.31
C VAL A 297 17.92 -3.12 9.40
N ALA A 298 17.24 -2.77 10.48
CA ALA A 298 17.83 -2.09 11.62
C ALA A 298 17.58 -2.92 12.88
N GLU A 299 18.63 -3.16 13.65
CA GLU A 299 18.55 -3.83 14.96
C GLU A 299 18.65 -2.76 16.05
N TYR A 300 17.74 -2.79 17.00
CA TYR A 300 17.65 -1.85 18.11
C TYR A 300 17.79 -2.59 19.44
N ALA A 301 18.26 -1.90 20.47
CA ALA A 301 18.05 -2.35 21.84
C ALA A 301 16.60 -2.06 22.23
N VAL A 302 15.97 -2.94 23.01
CA VAL A 302 14.59 -2.69 23.47
C VAL A 302 14.50 -1.43 24.33
N ASP A 303 15.52 -1.19 25.16
CA ASP A 303 15.57 -0.04 26.06
C ASP A 303 16.09 1.26 25.39
N ASP A 304 16.46 1.22 24.11
CA ASP A 304 16.93 2.38 23.33
C ASP A 304 16.47 2.27 21.87
N ALA A 305 15.33 2.90 21.59
CA ALA A 305 14.70 2.91 20.26
C ALA A 305 15.17 4.07 19.35
N ASP A 306 15.94 5.02 19.89
CA ASP A 306 16.30 6.25 19.18
C ASP A 306 17.42 6.01 18.17
N ALA A 307 18.30 5.04 18.44
CA ALA A 307 19.42 4.71 17.57
C ALA A 307 19.50 3.20 17.29
N PRO A 308 19.62 2.78 16.01
CA PRO A 308 19.88 1.40 15.70
C PRO A 308 21.29 1.02 16.15
N LEU A 309 21.42 -0.14 16.81
CA LEU A 309 22.71 -0.78 17.12
C LEU A 309 23.47 -1.10 15.83
N ARG A 310 22.75 -1.59 14.82
CA ARG A 310 23.28 -2.00 13.52
C ARG A 310 22.27 -1.75 12.42
N THR A 311 22.74 -1.48 11.21
CA THR A 311 21.89 -1.29 10.04
C THR A 311 22.51 -1.99 8.82
N TRP A 312 21.66 -2.69 8.07
CA TRP A 312 22.03 -3.39 6.84
C TRP A 312 21.15 -2.93 5.69
N SER A 313 21.74 -2.91 4.49
CA SER A 313 21.04 -2.71 3.23
C SER A 313 20.98 -4.04 2.49
N VAL A 314 19.78 -4.60 2.34
CA VAL A 314 19.56 -5.90 1.72
C VAL A 314 18.84 -5.73 0.38
N PRO A 315 19.48 -6.09 -0.75
CA PRO A 315 18.85 -5.92 -2.06
C PRO A 315 17.62 -6.83 -2.24
N GLY A 316 16.84 -6.56 -3.27
CA GLY A 316 15.65 -7.34 -3.59
C GLY A 316 14.35 -6.68 -3.15
N PRO A 317 13.22 -7.14 -3.71
CA PRO A 317 12.02 -6.33 -3.70
C PRO A 317 11.13 -6.51 -2.47
N TRP A 318 11.17 -7.66 -1.81
CA TRP A 318 10.28 -7.95 -0.67
C TRP A 318 10.95 -8.87 0.33
N VAL A 319 11.12 -8.41 1.57
CA VAL A 319 11.36 -9.29 2.72
C VAL A 319 10.01 -9.79 3.22
N THR A 320 9.83 -11.10 3.24
CA THR A 320 8.57 -11.75 3.61
C THR A 320 8.59 -12.35 5.01
N ASP A 321 9.77 -12.71 5.51
CA ASP A 321 9.97 -13.19 6.88
C ASP A 321 11.28 -12.64 7.46
N VAL A 322 11.27 -12.35 8.76
CA VAL A 322 12.45 -11.97 9.56
C VAL A 322 12.49 -12.81 10.83
N LEU A 323 13.65 -13.41 11.10
CA LEU A 323 13.93 -14.16 12.32
C LEU A 323 15.14 -13.55 13.03
N HIS A 324 15.04 -13.44 14.35
CA HIS A 324 16.14 -12.99 15.20
C HIS A 324 16.63 -14.14 16.07
N LEU A 325 17.81 -14.64 15.78
CA LEU A 325 18.43 -15.82 16.41
C LEU A 325 19.50 -15.40 17.44
N GLY A 326 19.26 -14.30 18.16
CA GLY A 326 20.26 -13.71 19.05
C GLY A 326 21.32 -12.93 18.27
N HIS A 327 22.50 -13.49 18.03
CA HIS A 327 23.58 -12.77 17.31
C HIS A 327 23.39 -12.69 15.79
N THR A 328 22.47 -13.50 15.26
CA THR A 328 22.20 -13.61 13.83
C THR A 328 20.76 -13.16 13.53
N ILE A 329 20.58 -12.38 12.47
CA ILE A 329 19.24 -12.13 11.87
C ILE A 329 19.19 -12.88 10.54
N VAL A 330 18.08 -13.58 10.28
CA VAL A 330 17.85 -14.28 9.02
C VAL A 330 16.62 -13.68 8.36
N LEU A 331 16.75 -13.34 7.09
CA LEU A 331 15.67 -12.82 6.25
C LEU A 331 15.32 -13.82 5.18
N ARG A 332 14.04 -13.89 4.85
CA ARG A 332 13.56 -14.47 3.59
C ARG A 332 13.22 -13.34 2.64
N VAL A 333 13.90 -13.32 1.50
CA VAL A 333 13.67 -12.33 0.43
C VAL A 333 13.02 -13.05 -0.74
N GLU A 334 11.86 -12.57 -1.16
CA GLU A 334 11.17 -13.02 -2.37
C GLU A 334 11.66 -12.23 -3.57
N GLU A 335 12.01 -12.92 -4.66
CA GLU A 335 12.51 -12.32 -5.89
C GLU A 335 11.38 -12.14 -6.92
N PHE A 336 11.47 -11.07 -7.74
CA PHE A 336 10.43 -10.70 -8.71
C PHE A 336 10.02 -11.82 -9.69
N MET A 337 10.89 -12.82 -9.92
CA MET A 337 10.66 -13.91 -10.87
C MET A 337 10.26 -15.24 -10.21
N GLY A 338 9.80 -15.21 -8.95
CA GLY A 338 9.26 -16.40 -8.28
C GLY A 338 10.32 -17.28 -7.61
N GLY A 339 11.40 -16.68 -7.14
CA GLY A 339 12.42 -17.34 -6.32
C GLY A 339 12.41 -16.82 -4.89
N THR A 340 13.08 -17.54 -3.99
CA THR A 340 13.42 -17.02 -2.67
C THR A 340 14.89 -17.20 -2.40
N ARG A 341 15.46 -16.25 -1.67
CA ARG A 341 16.81 -16.34 -1.12
C ARG A 341 16.79 -16.06 0.37
N LEU A 342 17.68 -16.70 1.10
CA LEU A 342 17.88 -16.43 2.51
C LEU A 342 19.08 -15.49 2.67
N VAL A 343 18.94 -14.50 3.54
CA VAL A 343 20.00 -13.54 3.82
C VAL A 343 20.30 -13.58 5.30
N ARG A 344 21.58 -13.81 5.63
CA ARG A 344 22.08 -13.86 7.01
C ARG A 344 22.80 -12.56 7.34
N LEU A 345 22.50 -12.01 8.51
CA LEU A 345 23.12 -10.80 9.05
C LEU A 345 23.78 -11.15 10.39
N THR A 346 25.11 -11.27 10.40
CA THR A 346 25.93 -11.55 11.60
C THR A 346 27.03 -10.51 11.83
N GLY A 347 27.48 -9.83 10.77
CA GLY A 347 28.52 -8.80 10.77
C GLY A 347 28.08 -7.54 10.02
N GLU A 348 29.00 -6.85 9.34
CA GLU A 348 28.68 -5.63 8.57
C GLU A 348 28.06 -5.93 7.20
N THR A 349 28.44 -7.04 6.58
CA THR A 349 27.99 -7.43 5.25
C THR A 349 26.92 -8.52 5.30
N PRO A 350 25.76 -8.31 4.64
CA PRO A 350 24.79 -9.38 4.42
C PRO A 350 25.40 -10.53 3.63
N ALA A 351 25.09 -11.77 4.02
CA ALA A 351 25.54 -12.97 3.33
C ALA A 351 24.34 -13.78 2.83
N ASP A 352 24.29 -13.98 1.50
CA ASP A 352 23.27 -14.80 0.87
C ASP A 352 23.54 -16.29 1.07
N PHE A 353 22.49 -17.07 1.24
CA PHE A 353 22.55 -18.53 1.27
C PHE A 353 21.18 -19.13 0.88
N GLY A 354 21.17 -20.41 0.51
CA GLY A 354 19.92 -21.11 0.14
C GLY A 354 19.20 -20.55 -1.10
N GLY A 355 19.90 -19.83 -1.99
CA GLY A 355 19.32 -19.30 -3.22
C GLY A 355 18.87 -20.40 -4.19
N GLY A 356 17.79 -20.14 -4.92
CA GLY A 356 17.24 -21.08 -5.92
C GLY A 356 16.38 -22.20 -5.35
N ILE A 357 16.22 -22.26 -4.02
CA ILE A 357 15.29 -23.17 -3.35
C ILE A 357 14.00 -22.38 -3.10
N PRO A 358 12.81 -22.88 -3.47
CA PRO A 358 11.54 -22.26 -3.10
C PRO A 358 11.31 -22.49 -1.60
N VAL A 359 11.74 -21.54 -0.78
CA VAL A 359 11.59 -21.52 0.65
C VAL A 359 10.25 -20.89 1.00
N GLY A 360 9.46 -21.58 1.82
CA GLY A 360 8.24 -21.11 2.47
C GLY A 360 8.54 -20.33 3.76
N ALA A 361 7.68 -20.42 4.77
CA ALA A 361 7.84 -19.64 6.00
C ALA A 361 9.08 -20.06 6.82
N LEU A 362 9.80 -19.08 7.37
CA LEU A 362 10.92 -19.29 8.29
C LEU A 362 10.44 -19.41 9.75
N ARG A 363 10.94 -20.38 10.53
CA ARG A 363 10.64 -20.53 11.97
C ARG A 363 11.88 -20.77 12.80
N GLN A 364 11.93 -20.16 13.97
CA GLN A 364 13.08 -20.22 14.86
C GLN A 364 13.16 -21.55 15.63
N LEU A 365 14.37 -22.11 15.77
CA LEU A 365 14.65 -23.26 16.62
C LEU A 365 15.74 -22.94 17.65
N PRO A 366 15.89 -23.78 18.69
CA PRO A 366 17.03 -23.73 19.59
C PRO A 366 18.31 -23.93 18.78
N GLY A 367 19.14 -22.89 18.71
CA GLY A 367 20.40 -22.93 17.96
C GLY A 367 20.27 -22.83 16.44
N GLY A 368 19.10 -22.51 15.88
CA GLY A 368 18.91 -22.50 14.43
C GLY A 368 17.55 -21.99 13.94
N PHE A 369 17.18 -22.42 12.73
CA PHE A 369 15.85 -22.20 12.16
C PHE A 369 15.45 -23.35 11.23
N VAL A 370 14.15 -23.45 10.94
CA VAL A 370 13.56 -24.37 9.97
C VAL A 370 12.77 -23.60 8.92
N CYS A 371 12.76 -24.12 7.71
CA CYS A 371 11.84 -23.69 6.67
C CYS A 371 11.27 -24.88 5.89
N VAL A 372 10.05 -24.72 5.38
CA VAL A 372 9.41 -25.68 4.45
C VAL A 372 9.81 -25.28 3.03
N THR A 373 10.12 -26.23 2.15
CA THR A 373 10.33 -25.95 0.72
C THR A 373 9.29 -26.66 -0.12
N GLY A 374 8.60 -25.92 -1.00
CA GLY A 374 7.65 -26.42 -2.00
C GLY A 374 6.89 -27.68 -1.60
N ASP A 375 7.35 -28.82 -2.11
CA ASP A 375 6.59 -30.06 -2.04
C ASP A 375 6.99 -30.98 -0.87
N ASP A 376 8.26 -31.08 -0.44
CA ASP A 376 8.67 -32.25 0.37
C ASP A 376 9.89 -32.08 1.32
N VAL A 377 10.43 -30.88 1.56
CA VAL A 377 11.68 -30.76 2.35
C VAL A 377 11.59 -29.69 3.43
N LEU A 378 11.77 -30.11 4.69
CA LEU A 378 12.14 -29.20 5.77
C LEU A 378 13.65 -29.02 5.73
N SER A 379 14.15 -27.80 5.77
CA SER A 379 15.59 -27.56 5.91
C SER A 379 15.89 -26.97 7.27
N LEU A 380 16.83 -27.59 7.98
CA LEU A 380 17.35 -27.15 9.27
C LEU A 380 18.67 -26.42 9.05
N ALA A 381 18.82 -25.22 9.57
CA ALA A 381 20.11 -24.53 9.60
C ALA A 381 20.50 -24.19 11.04
N ALA A 382 21.69 -24.62 11.45
CA ALA A 382 22.32 -24.14 12.67
C ALA A 382 22.73 -22.66 12.48
N ALA A 383 22.42 -21.82 13.46
CA ALA A 383 22.63 -20.37 13.39
C ALA A 383 24.09 -19.96 13.12
N GLY A 384 25.06 -20.85 13.41
CA GLY A 384 26.49 -20.62 13.23
C GLY A 384 27.09 -21.15 11.91
N HIS A 385 26.53 -22.20 11.30
CA HIS A 385 27.22 -22.92 10.21
C HIS A 385 26.70 -22.58 8.81
N GLY A 386 25.48 -22.07 8.67
CA GLY A 386 24.96 -21.62 7.37
C GLY A 386 24.68 -22.72 6.36
N GLU A 387 24.86 -23.98 6.76
CA GLU A 387 24.47 -25.14 5.97
C GLU A 387 23.00 -25.45 6.25
N LEU A 388 22.25 -25.66 5.17
CA LEU A 388 20.89 -26.20 5.22
C LEU A 388 21.01 -27.71 5.17
N HIS A 389 20.63 -28.39 6.25
CA HIS A 389 20.50 -29.83 6.28
C HIS A 389 19.07 -30.19 5.86
N PRO A 390 18.88 -30.92 4.75
CA PRO A 390 17.56 -31.41 4.39
C PRO A 390 17.12 -32.44 5.43
N MET A 391 16.00 -32.18 6.05
CA MET A 391 15.23 -33.13 6.82
C MET A 391 14.22 -33.74 5.85
N MET A 392 14.47 -34.99 5.46
CA MET A 392 13.60 -35.74 4.55
C MET A 392 12.21 -35.85 5.20
N LEU A 393 11.17 -35.38 4.50
CA LEU A 393 9.77 -35.56 4.90
C LEU A 393 9.20 -36.90 4.43
N ASP A 394 10.03 -37.86 4.03
CA ASP A 394 9.59 -39.22 3.65
C ASP A 394 8.79 -39.91 4.76
N ARG A 395 8.93 -39.42 6.00
CA ARG A 395 8.19 -39.87 7.19
C ARG A 395 6.88 -39.12 7.43
N VAL A 396 6.65 -37.98 6.79
CA VAL A 396 5.35 -37.29 6.89
C VAL A 396 4.30 -38.10 6.12
N PRO A 397 3.16 -38.42 6.74
CA PRO A 397 2.11 -39.18 6.07
C PRO A 397 1.72 -38.56 4.73
N SER A 398 1.62 -39.39 3.69
CA SER A 398 1.26 -38.93 2.36
C SER A 398 -0.10 -38.22 2.36
N GLY A 399 -0.18 -37.11 1.62
CA GLY A 399 -1.37 -36.28 1.55
C GLY A 399 -1.57 -35.33 2.74
N THR A 400 -0.54 -35.08 3.55
CA THR A 400 -0.57 -34.02 4.58
C THR A 400 -0.65 -32.62 3.97
N ASP A 401 -0.11 -32.41 2.76
CA ASP A 401 -0.05 -31.10 2.07
C ASP A 401 0.34 -29.97 3.04
N VAL A 402 1.61 -29.93 3.44
CA VAL A 402 2.09 -29.00 4.47
C VAL A 402 2.09 -27.56 3.94
N TRP A 403 1.43 -26.65 4.64
CA TRP A 403 1.38 -25.24 4.28
C TRP A 403 1.93 -24.31 5.35
N THR A 404 1.92 -24.75 6.61
CA THR A 404 2.42 -23.94 7.71
C THR A 404 3.26 -24.78 8.66
N ILE A 405 4.09 -24.06 9.42
CA ILE A 405 5.04 -24.65 10.35
C ILE A 405 5.12 -23.78 11.60
N ALA A 406 5.28 -24.44 12.74
CA ALA A 406 5.72 -23.85 13.99
C ALA A 406 6.71 -24.77 14.69
N THR A 407 7.45 -24.19 15.61
CA THR A 407 8.54 -24.84 16.33
C THR A 407 8.38 -24.57 17.81
N ASP A 408 8.64 -25.58 18.62
CA ASP A 408 8.74 -25.44 20.07
C ASP A 408 10.22 -25.21 20.44
N PRO A 409 10.59 -24.00 20.88
CA PRO A 409 11.97 -23.69 21.22
C PRO A 409 12.45 -24.38 22.51
N GLU A 410 11.61 -25.05 23.28
CA GLU A 410 12.07 -25.76 24.47
C GLU A 410 12.35 -27.23 24.16
N THR A 411 11.44 -27.87 23.42
CA THR A 411 11.48 -29.31 23.19
C THR A 411 12.19 -29.69 21.89
N GLY A 412 12.33 -28.76 20.94
CA GLY A 412 12.83 -29.07 19.60
C GLY A 412 11.82 -29.85 18.75
N LEU A 413 10.53 -29.72 19.06
CA LEU A 413 9.44 -30.24 18.24
C LEU A 413 9.09 -29.27 17.10
N VAL A 414 8.65 -29.81 15.97
CA VAL A 414 8.04 -29.07 14.86
C VAL A 414 6.60 -29.50 14.71
N ALA A 415 5.69 -28.55 14.57
CA ALA A 415 4.31 -28.82 14.18
C ALA A 415 4.09 -28.31 12.75
N LEU A 416 3.51 -29.17 11.92
CA LEU A 416 3.19 -28.94 10.52
C LEU A 416 1.67 -28.89 10.35
N GLY A 417 1.17 -27.82 9.74
CA GLY A 417 -0.25 -27.66 9.42
C GLY A 417 -0.51 -27.86 7.94
N GLY A 418 -1.53 -28.66 7.61
CA GLY A 418 -2.01 -28.90 6.25
C GLY A 418 -3.40 -29.57 6.28
N ARG A 419 -3.58 -30.65 5.53
CA ARG A 419 -4.75 -31.54 5.68
C ARG A 419 -4.78 -32.28 7.03
N ALA A 420 -3.63 -32.39 7.70
CA ALA A 420 -3.50 -32.91 9.06
C ALA A 420 -2.59 -31.98 9.87
N LEU A 421 -2.65 -32.12 11.20
CA LEU A 421 -1.65 -31.59 12.12
C LEU A 421 -0.64 -32.71 12.39
N VAL A 422 0.62 -32.49 12.04
CA VAL A 422 1.71 -33.47 12.24
C VAL A 422 2.76 -32.84 13.15
N VAL A 423 3.17 -33.55 14.20
CA VAL A 423 4.27 -33.14 15.08
C VAL A 423 5.46 -34.06 14.86
N LEU A 424 6.62 -33.47 14.59
CA LEU A 424 7.89 -34.14 14.36
C LEU A 424 8.88 -33.78 15.47
N ASP A 425 9.79 -34.70 15.78
CA ASP A 425 11.01 -34.38 16.52
C ASP A 425 12.11 -33.98 15.53
N VAL A 426 12.62 -32.75 15.67
CA VAL A 426 13.67 -32.21 14.80
C VAL A 426 14.92 -33.10 14.79
N ARG A 427 15.29 -33.64 15.94
CA ARG A 427 16.55 -34.35 16.15
C ARG A 427 16.54 -35.71 15.49
N THR A 428 15.40 -36.40 15.55
CA THR A 428 15.27 -37.78 15.06
C THR A 428 14.62 -37.86 13.68
N GLY A 429 13.86 -36.84 13.27
CA GLY A 429 13.03 -36.91 12.09
C GLY A 429 11.78 -37.77 12.23
N GLU A 430 11.51 -38.30 13.42
CA GLU A 430 10.36 -39.16 13.66
C GLU A 430 9.07 -38.35 13.81
N VAL A 431 7.97 -38.92 13.31
CA VAL A 431 6.62 -38.42 13.60
C VAL A 431 6.27 -38.78 15.03
N VAL A 432 6.14 -37.76 15.87
CA VAL A 432 5.75 -37.91 17.28
C VAL A 432 4.25 -38.12 17.38
N ALA A 433 3.47 -37.34 16.64
CA ALA A 433 2.01 -37.43 16.63
C ALA A 433 1.41 -36.92 15.32
N CYS A 434 0.22 -37.39 14.99
CA CYS A 434 -0.56 -36.92 13.85
C CYS A 434 -2.04 -36.89 14.22
N ALA A 435 -2.75 -35.82 13.84
CA ALA A 435 -4.19 -35.71 14.02
C ALA A 435 -4.86 -35.09 12.80
N SER A 436 -5.99 -35.68 12.38
CA SER A 436 -6.87 -35.04 11.42
C SER A 436 -7.68 -33.93 12.10
N PRO A 437 -8.03 -32.85 11.38
CA PRO A 437 -8.93 -31.83 11.91
C PRO A 437 -10.30 -32.44 12.25
N PRO A 438 -11.01 -31.89 13.25
CA PRO A 438 -12.25 -32.47 13.77
C PRO A 438 -13.39 -32.54 12.75
N ARG A 439 -13.38 -31.68 11.71
CA ARG A 439 -14.35 -31.74 10.62
C ARG A 439 -13.67 -32.21 9.34
N ARG A 440 -14.37 -33.07 8.59
CA ARG A 440 -13.86 -33.76 7.40
C ARG A 440 -13.31 -32.86 6.29
N HIS A 441 -13.77 -31.61 6.21
CA HIS A 441 -13.36 -30.65 5.16
C HIS A 441 -12.51 -29.50 5.70
N ASP A 442 -12.24 -29.52 7.00
CA ASP A 442 -11.36 -28.53 7.59
C ASP A 442 -9.93 -28.89 7.26
N VAL A 443 -9.10 -27.87 7.28
CA VAL A 443 -7.66 -27.96 7.13
C VAL A 443 -7.00 -27.15 8.23
N VAL A 444 -5.83 -27.61 8.64
CA VAL A 444 -4.97 -26.98 9.63
C VAL A 444 -4.16 -25.91 8.91
N GLY A 445 -4.58 -24.65 9.09
CA GLY A 445 -3.87 -23.47 8.61
C GLY A 445 -2.65 -23.17 9.45
N ALA A 446 -2.50 -21.92 9.86
CA ALA A 446 -1.38 -21.51 10.70
C ALA A 446 -1.37 -22.25 12.05
N VAL A 447 -0.18 -22.67 12.46
CA VAL A 447 0.10 -23.40 13.69
C VAL A 447 1.04 -22.58 14.55
N VAL A 448 0.90 -22.62 15.88
CA VAL A 448 1.85 -22.07 16.85
C VAL A 448 1.95 -22.95 18.10
N PHE A 449 3.13 -23.02 18.72
CA PHE A 449 3.32 -23.59 20.05
C PHE A 449 3.16 -22.52 21.12
N VAL A 450 2.36 -22.78 22.14
CA VAL A 450 2.11 -21.83 23.25
C VAL A 450 2.72 -22.32 24.58
N GLY A 451 3.37 -23.49 24.57
CA GLY A 451 4.05 -24.07 25.72
C GLY A 451 4.32 -25.55 25.49
N ALA A 452 4.87 -26.23 26.49
CA ALA A 452 5.26 -27.64 26.42
C ALA A 452 4.11 -28.53 25.92
N GLY A 453 4.16 -28.90 24.64
CA GLY A 453 3.17 -29.74 23.97
C GLY A 453 1.83 -29.07 23.63
N ARG A 454 1.62 -27.80 23.97
CA ARG A 454 0.36 -27.09 23.66
C ARG A 454 0.46 -26.38 22.33
N ILE A 455 -0.45 -26.71 21.43
CA ILE A 455 -0.47 -26.23 20.05
C ILE A 455 -1.80 -25.54 19.79
N VAL A 456 -1.74 -24.32 19.26
CA VAL A 456 -2.93 -23.64 18.74
C VAL A 456 -2.85 -23.60 17.24
N THR A 457 -3.93 -23.99 16.57
CA THR A 457 -4.05 -23.97 15.12
C THR A 457 -5.21 -23.13 14.65
N ARG A 458 -5.14 -22.67 13.41
CA ARG A 458 -6.26 -22.07 12.69
C ARG A 458 -6.95 -23.16 11.87
N LEU A 459 -8.25 -23.39 12.06
CA LEU A 459 -9.03 -24.37 11.31
C LEU A 459 -9.94 -23.67 10.29
N GLY A 460 -10.01 -24.19 9.07
CA GLY A 460 -10.76 -23.55 7.98
C GLY A 460 -10.98 -24.42 6.78
N ARG A 461 -11.64 -23.90 5.74
CA ARG A 461 -11.75 -24.58 4.44
C ARG A 461 -10.83 -23.90 3.42
N PRO A 462 -10.09 -24.65 2.60
CA PRO A 462 -9.32 -24.08 1.51
C PRO A 462 -10.28 -23.78 0.33
N ASP A 463 -11.21 -22.84 0.50
CA ASP A 463 -12.16 -22.46 -0.55
C ASP A 463 -11.58 -21.42 -1.54
N GLY A 464 -10.25 -21.24 -1.53
CA GLY A 464 -9.55 -20.21 -2.30
C GLY A 464 -9.76 -18.78 -1.79
N THR A 465 -10.66 -18.56 -0.83
CA THR A 465 -10.90 -17.23 -0.26
C THR A 465 -10.08 -16.96 1.01
N GLY A 466 -9.27 -17.93 1.45
CA GLY A 466 -8.47 -17.83 2.66
C GLY A 466 -9.32 -17.73 3.93
N ARG A 467 -10.56 -18.23 3.88
CA ARG A 467 -11.48 -18.22 5.02
C ARG A 467 -11.16 -19.37 5.95
N TYR A 468 -10.76 -19.00 7.15
CA TYR A 468 -10.69 -19.94 8.25
C TYR A 468 -11.76 -19.60 9.27
N GLU A 469 -12.32 -20.65 9.85
CA GLU A 469 -13.54 -20.59 10.62
C GLU A 469 -13.27 -20.39 12.11
N THR A 470 -12.14 -20.86 12.65
CA THR A 470 -11.88 -20.76 14.09
C THR A 470 -10.40 -21.02 14.45
N LEU A 471 -10.05 -20.78 15.71
CA LEU A 471 -8.85 -21.30 16.36
C LEU A 471 -9.18 -22.62 17.07
N ALA A 472 -8.23 -23.55 17.13
CA ALA A 472 -8.34 -24.82 17.85
C ALA A 472 -7.14 -25.04 18.76
N SER A 473 -7.40 -25.54 19.97
CA SER A 473 -6.36 -25.95 20.93
C SER A 473 -6.16 -27.45 20.86
N TRP A 474 -4.90 -27.85 20.86
CA TRP A 474 -4.43 -29.22 20.87
C TRP A 474 -3.41 -29.40 21.98
N GLN A 475 -3.51 -30.52 22.69
CA GLN A 475 -2.51 -30.94 23.66
C GLN A 475 -1.79 -32.18 23.14
N LEU A 476 -0.47 -32.10 23.04
CA LEU A 476 0.39 -33.26 22.84
C LEU A 476 0.55 -33.98 24.18
N ASP A 477 0.05 -35.21 24.24
CA ASP A 477 0.19 -36.12 25.37
C ASP A 477 0.97 -37.36 24.90
N GLY A 478 2.28 -37.34 25.15
CA GLY A 478 3.23 -38.32 24.62
C GLY A 478 3.24 -38.32 23.08
N THR A 479 2.72 -39.39 22.48
CA THR A 479 2.65 -39.59 21.02
C THR A 479 1.26 -39.31 20.45
N THR A 480 0.36 -38.73 21.24
CA THR A 480 -1.04 -38.48 20.83
C THR A 480 -1.35 -37.00 20.87
N LEU A 481 -2.01 -36.49 19.82
CA LEU A 481 -2.57 -35.14 19.79
C LEU A 481 -4.04 -35.20 20.18
N VAL A 482 -4.37 -34.57 21.31
CA VAL A 482 -5.75 -34.46 21.82
C VAL A 482 -6.32 -33.11 21.43
N TYR A 483 -7.40 -33.11 20.64
CA TYR A 483 -8.19 -31.92 20.38
C TYR A 483 -8.99 -31.56 21.64
N GLU A 484 -8.80 -30.35 22.16
CA GLU A 484 -9.46 -29.92 23.40
C GLU A 484 -10.68 -29.04 23.13
N THR A 485 -10.50 -27.97 22.34
CA THR A 485 -11.54 -26.95 22.15
C THR A 485 -11.31 -26.12 20.89
N ALA A 486 -12.33 -25.36 20.49
CA ALA A 486 -12.24 -24.33 19.45
C ALA A 486 -12.86 -23.02 19.92
N ALA A 487 -12.34 -21.89 19.41
CA ALA A 487 -12.88 -20.58 19.69
C ALA A 487 -14.32 -20.44 19.12
N PRO A 488 -15.24 -19.79 19.84
CA PRO A 488 -16.62 -19.63 19.39
C PRO A 488 -16.79 -18.61 18.25
N ILE A 489 -15.77 -17.78 17.98
CA ILE A 489 -15.86 -16.65 17.04
C ILE A 489 -15.16 -17.01 15.73
N VAL A 490 -15.83 -16.70 14.62
CA VAL A 490 -15.24 -16.80 13.29
C VAL A 490 -14.21 -15.70 13.09
N THR A 491 -12.94 -16.07 13.10
CA THR A 491 -11.81 -15.17 12.85
C THR A 491 -11.70 -14.92 11.34
N TRP A 492 -12.66 -14.16 10.79
CA TRP A 492 -12.65 -13.78 9.37
C TRP A 492 -11.39 -13.02 9.05
N GLY A 493 -10.67 -13.52 8.04
CA GLY A 493 -9.46 -12.88 7.54
C GLY A 493 -8.42 -12.64 8.63
N SER A 494 -8.27 -13.49 9.66
CA SER A 494 -7.28 -13.17 10.69
C SER A 494 -5.82 -13.32 10.20
N ALA A 495 -4.92 -12.52 10.78
CA ALA A 495 -3.49 -12.75 10.68
C ALA A 495 -3.12 -14.13 11.24
N TRP A 496 -1.89 -14.55 10.96
CA TRP A 496 -1.29 -15.72 11.58
C TRP A 496 -1.36 -15.54 13.11
N PRO A 497 -1.85 -16.54 13.88
CA PRO A 497 -1.79 -16.46 15.33
C PRO A 497 -0.33 -16.29 15.77
N ALA A 498 -0.14 -15.48 16.80
CA ALA A 498 1.14 -15.30 17.48
C ALA A 498 1.05 -15.95 18.85
N ALA A 499 1.98 -16.86 19.16
CA ALA A 499 2.08 -17.38 20.50
C ALA A 499 2.74 -16.37 21.44
N ILE A 500 2.28 -16.38 22.70
CA ILE A 500 2.91 -15.69 23.83
C ILE A 500 3.13 -16.75 24.92
N PRO A 501 4.14 -17.62 24.78
CA PRO A 501 4.26 -18.82 25.61
C PRO A 501 4.38 -18.53 27.10
N ALA A 502 5.10 -17.46 27.46
CA ALA A 502 5.30 -17.04 28.85
C ALA A 502 3.99 -16.73 29.60
N LEU A 503 2.91 -16.43 28.87
CA LEU A 503 1.60 -16.14 29.46
C LEU A 503 0.56 -17.23 29.18
N GLY A 504 0.91 -18.28 28.44
CA GLY A 504 -0.06 -19.27 27.99
C GLY A 504 -1.13 -18.68 27.05
N LEU A 505 -0.81 -17.59 26.34
CA LEU A 505 -1.77 -16.88 25.48
C LEU A 505 -1.46 -17.07 24.00
N VAL A 506 -2.50 -16.99 23.19
CA VAL A 506 -2.41 -16.83 21.74
C VAL A 506 -3.08 -15.52 21.34
N ALA A 507 -2.38 -14.74 20.54
CA ALA A 507 -2.90 -13.49 20.00
C ALA A 507 -3.17 -13.64 18.50
N THR A 508 -4.20 -12.97 17.99
CA THR A 508 -4.51 -12.93 16.56
C THR A 508 -5.08 -11.57 16.21
N VAL A 509 -4.96 -11.18 14.94
CA VAL A 509 -5.51 -9.92 14.45
C VAL A 509 -6.78 -10.22 13.67
N MET A 510 -7.89 -9.54 13.97
CA MET A 510 -9.07 -9.61 13.10
C MET A 510 -8.93 -8.62 11.94
N PHE A 511 -8.61 -9.06 10.73
CA PHE A 511 -8.63 -8.13 9.59
C PHE A 511 -10.06 -7.83 9.14
N GLY A 512 -10.24 -6.63 8.59
CA GLY A 512 -11.42 -6.32 7.78
C GLY A 512 -11.41 -7.07 6.44
N ALA A 513 -12.15 -6.56 5.45
CA ALA A 513 -12.23 -7.18 4.12
C ALA A 513 -10.87 -7.30 3.39
N LYS A 514 -9.84 -6.57 3.84
CA LYS A 514 -8.49 -6.61 3.26
C LYS A 514 -7.42 -6.65 4.37
N PRO A 515 -6.44 -7.58 4.33
CA PRO A 515 -5.40 -7.72 5.36
C PRO A 515 -4.62 -6.44 5.66
N HIS A 516 -4.28 -5.65 4.64
CA HIS A 516 -3.50 -4.41 4.80
C HIS A 516 -4.24 -3.29 5.55
N GLN A 517 -5.54 -3.42 5.80
CA GLN A 517 -6.26 -2.43 6.61
C GLN A 517 -5.94 -2.57 8.11
N GLY A 518 -5.32 -3.70 8.48
CA GLY A 518 -5.12 -4.10 9.86
C GLY A 518 -6.45 -4.33 10.58
N GLY A 519 -6.35 -4.59 11.87
CA GLY A 519 -7.51 -4.62 12.74
C GLY A 519 -7.14 -4.93 14.18
N PRO A 520 -8.14 -5.09 15.05
CA PRO A 520 -7.90 -5.24 16.47
C PRO A 520 -7.21 -6.57 16.78
N VAL A 521 -6.30 -6.53 17.76
CA VAL A 521 -5.71 -7.74 18.35
C VAL A 521 -6.68 -8.34 19.34
N LEU A 522 -6.98 -9.62 19.16
CA LEU A 522 -7.67 -10.46 20.13
C LEU A 522 -6.67 -11.41 20.75
N CYS A 523 -6.70 -11.50 22.08
CA CYS A 523 -5.94 -12.49 22.83
C CYS A 523 -6.89 -13.54 23.38
N TYR A 524 -6.41 -14.78 23.42
CA TYR A 524 -7.13 -15.92 23.97
C TYR A 524 -6.21 -16.67 24.91
N ASP A 525 -6.79 -17.21 25.99
CA ASP A 525 -6.14 -18.25 26.77
C ASP A 525 -5.96 -19.47 25.86
N ALA A 526 -4.73 -19.96 25.70
CA ALA A 526 -4.44 -20.97 24.70
C ALA A 526 -5.07 -22.33 25.02
N ALA A 527 -5.47 -22.57 26.28
CA ALA A 527 -6.08 -23.83 26.67
C ALA A 527 -7.58 -23.87 26.48
N THR A 528 -8.25 -22.80 26.90
CA THR A 528 -9.70 -22.70 26.85
C THR A 528 -10.21 -22.00 25.58
N LEU A 529 -9.32 -21.30 24.87
CA LEU A 529 -9.64 -20.36 23.80
C LEU A 529 -10.72 -19.34 24.21
N THR A 530 -10.75 -19.00 25.49
CA THR A 530 -11.59 -17.92 26.00
C THR A 530 -10.91 -16.57 25.76
N PRO A 531 -11.64 -15.54 25.28
CA PRO A 531 -11.05 -14.23 25.06
C PRO A 531 -10.49 -13.64 26.35
N VAL A 532 -9.22 -13.24 26.31
CA VAL A 532 -8.55 -12.52 27.40
C VAL A 532 -8.55 -11.04 27.05
N PRO A 533 -9.17 -10.17 27.87
CA PRO A 533 -9.18 -8.75 27.61
C PRO A 533 -7.76 -8.20 27.66
N VAL A 534 -7.33 -7.63 26.54
CA VAL A 534 -6.08 -6.90 26.42
C VAL A 534 -6.35 -5.45 26.04
N PRO A 535 -5.58 -4.48 26.57
CA PRO A 535 -5.92 -3.05 26.48
C PRO A 535 -5.83 -2.44 25.07
N PHE A 536 -5.25 -3.16 24.10
CA PHE A 536 -4.95 -2.66 22.74
C PHE A 536 -5.94 -3.16 21.66
N ALA A 537 -7.14 -3.60 22.06
CA ALA A 537 -8.18 -4.17 21.20
C ALA A 537 -8.80 -3.20 20.15
N ARG A 538 -8.23 -2.01 19.91
CA ARG A 538 -8.71 -1.04 18.92
C ARG A 538 -7.66 -0.62 17.89
N ASP A 539 -6.43 -1.08 18.04
CA ASP A 539 -5.33 -0.66 17.18
C ASP A 539 -5.33 -1.44 15.87
N ARG A 540 -4.88 -0.80 14.79
CA ARG A 540 -4.82 -1.40 13.44
C ARG A 540 -3.51 -2.13 13.26
N VAL A 541 -3.42 -3.30 13.87
CA VAL A 541 -2.26 -4.16 13.69
C VAL A 541 -2.36 -4.82 12.32
N THR A 542 -1.30 -4.76 11.53
CA THR A 542 -1.21 -5.37 10.19
C THR A 542 -0.42 -6.67 10.22
N HIS A 543 0.47 -6.84 11.20
CA HIS A 543 1.29 -8.04 11.35
C HIS A 543 1.60 -8.32 12.83
N LEU A 544 1.59 -9.60 13.19
CA LEU A 544 1.76 -10.08 14.56
C LEU A 544 2.69 -11.31 14.56
N PRO A 545 4.02 -11.14 14.59
CA PRO A 545 4.94 -12.26 14.72
C PRO A 545 4.85 -12.87 16.12
N SER A 546 5.10 -14.19 16.23
CA SER A 546 5.29 -14.84 17.52
C SER A 546 6.55 -14.31 18.19
N SER A 547 6.52 -14.13 19.51
CA SER A 547 7.72 -13.82 20.28
C SER A 547 8.22 -15.05 21.04
N PRO A 548 9.49 -15.40 20.92
CA PRO A 548 10.11 -16.39 21.81
C PRO A 548 10.33 -15.85 23.23
N ALA A 549 10.27 -14.52 23.45
CA ALA A 549 10.78 -13.89 24.65
C ALA A 549 9.67 -13.40 25.60
N GLY A 550 9.58 -14.00 26.79
CA GLY A 550 9.24 -13.33 28.06
C GLY A 550 7.99 -12.45 28.14
N GLY A 551 6.95 -12.68 27.33
CA GLY A 551 5.72 -11.87 27.35
C GLY A 551 5.80 -10.58 26.53
N LEU A 552 6.80 -10.46 25.65
CA LEU A 552 6.86 -9.40 24.65
C LEU A 552 6.03 -9.81 23.43
N LEU A 553 5.31 -8.88 22.82
CA LEU A 553 4.53 -9.11 21.61
C LEU A 553 4.96 -8.11 20.53
N PRO A 554 5.80 -8.51 19.56
CA PRO A 554 6.13 -7.66 18.45
C PRO A 554 4.88 -7.45 17.59
N MET A 555 4.73 -6.26 17.03
CA MET A 555 3.63 -5.98 16.11
C MET A 555 3.99 -4.87 15.14
N ILE A 556 3.35 -4.91 13.98
CA ILE A 556 3.35 -3.81 13.02
C ILE A 556 1.99 -3.15 13.11
N ARG A 557 1.97 -1.86 13.44
CA ARG A 557 0.75 -1.06 13.56
C ARG A 557 0.72 0.01 12.49
N ARG A 558 -0.41 0.14 11.81
CA ARG A 558 -0.67 1.24 10.87
C ARG A 558 -1.37 2.38 11.60
N GLN A 559 -0.81 3.60 11.59
CA GLN A 559 -1.46 4.71 12.29
C GLN A 559 -2.68 5.23 11.51
N GLU A 560 -2.53 5.49 10.21
CA GLU A 560 -3.61 6.03 9.37
C GLU A 560 -4.20 5.06 8.32
N PRO A 561 -5.54 4.97 8.20
CA PRO A 561 -6.22 4.27 7.11
C PRO A 561 -5.80 4.80 5.73
N GLY A 562 -5.11 3.97 4.94
CA GLY A 562 -4.79 4.27 3.54
C GLY A 562 -3.52 5.09 3.33
N ALA A 563 -2.81 5.43 4.40
CA ALA A 563 -1.41 5.84 4.30
C ALA A 563 -0.56 4.60 3.97
N GLU A 564 0.19 4.67 2.88
CA GLU A 564 0.94 3.52 2.35
C GLU A 564 2.29 3.30 3.08
N TYR A 565 2.73 4.25 3.93
CA TYR A 565 4.05 4.26 4.60
C TYR A 565 3.98 4.79 6.04
N ASP A 566 2.96 4.39 6.78
CA ASP A 566 2.70 4.85 8.14
C ASP A 566 2.62 3.67 9.11
N ASP A 567 3.53 2.74 8.89
CA ASP A 567 3.67 1.54 9.70
C ASP A 567 4.69 1.84 10.82
N THR A 568 4.33 1.44 12.03
CA THR A 568 5.16 1.48 13.22
C THR A 568 5.48 0.07 13.66
N ALA A 569 6.73 -0.16 14.05
CA ALA A 569 7.12 -1.40 14.71
C ALA A 569 7.07 -1.17 16.22
N GLU A 570 6.28 -1.98 16.91
CA GLU A 570 6.10 -1.89 18.36
C GLU A 570 6.44 -3.24 19.01
N LEU A 571 6.97 -3.17 20.23
CA LEU A 571 7.08 -4.32 21.13
C LEU A 571 6.26 -4.01 22.37
N LEU A 572 5.18 -4.75 22.57
CA LEU A 572 4.34 -4.58 23.74
C LEU A 572 4.80 -5.53 24.85
N ARG A 573 4.98 -5.01 26.05
CA ARG A 573 5.19 -5.84 27.24
C ARG A 573 3.84 -6.18 27.85
N LEU A 574 3.49 -7.45 27.80
CA LEU A 574 2.28 -7.96 28.40
C LEU A 574 2.56 -8.29 29.86
N ALA A 575 1.98 -7.52 30.77
CA ALA A 575 2.05 -7.84 32.18
C ALA A 575 1.31 -9.16 32.43
N ALA A 576 2.00 -10.13 33.04
CA ALA A 576 1.36 -11.28 33.65
C ALA A 576 0.48 -10.76 34.79
N LYS A 577 -0.78 -10.42 34.49
CA LYS A 577 -1.73 -10.16 35.57
C LYS A 577 -1.90 -11.51 36.28
N PRO A 578 -1.59 -11.65 37.58
CA PRO A 578 -1.88 -12.88 38.27
C PRO A 578 -3.39 -13.13 38.13
N LEU A 579 -3.76 -14.23 37.47
CA LEU A 579 -5.13 -14.72 37.42
C LEU A 579 -5.54 -14.89 38.89
N ARG A 580 -6.46 -14.04 39.37
CA ARG A 580 -7.04 -14.14 40.71
C ARG A 580 -8.16 -15.15 40.72
#